data_AF-A0A630PP78-F1
#
_entry.id   AF-A0A630PP78-F1
#
_cell.length_a   1.000
_cell.length_b   1.000
_cell.length_c   1.000
_cell.angle_alpha   90.00
_cell.angle_beta   90.00
_cell.angle_gamma   90.00
#
_symmetry.space_group_name_H-M   'P 1'
#
loop_
_entity.id
_entity.type
_entity.pdbx_description
1 polymer ?
#
loop_
_entity_poly.entity_id
_entity_poly.type
_entity_poly.pdbx_seq_one_letter_code
_entity_poly.pdbx_strand_id
1 'polypeptide(L)'
;MASYYYSRSLANVNKLADNTKAAARKLLDWSENNGIEVLIYETIRTKEQQAANVANGASQTMRSYHLVGQALDYVMAKGKTVDWGAYRSDKGKKFVAKAKSLGFEWGGDWSGFVDNP
;
A
#
# COMPACT_ATOMS: atom_id res chain seq x y z
N MET A 1 -7.55 -4.18 -21.10
CA MET A 1 -7.67 -5.33 -20.16
C MET A 1 -7.14 -4.86 -18.83
N ALA A 2 -7.78 -5.23 -17.72
CA ALA A 2 -7.29 -4.89 -16.39
C ALA A 2 -5.97 -5.61 -16.09
N SER A 3 -5.09 -5.00 -15.30
CA SER A 3 -3.84 -5.60 -14.82
C SER A 3 -4.11 -6.86 -14.00
N TYR A 4 -3.12 -7.76 -13.95
CA TYR A 4 -3.29 -9.08 -13.35
C TYR A 4 -3.74 -9.03 -11.89
N TYR A 5 -3.25 -8.05 -11.11
CA TYR A 5 -3.59 -7.92 -9.70
C TYR A 5 -4.76 -6.99 -9.40
N TYR A 6 -5.36 -6.33 -10.40
CA TYR A 6 -6.40 -5.31 -10.17
C TYR A 6 -7.54 -5.82 -9.26
N SER A 7 -8.12 -6.98 -9.57
CA SER A 7 -9.23 -7.53 -8.78
C SER A 7 -8.84 -7.88 -7.34
N ARG A 8 -7.62 -8.38 -7.13
CA ARG A 8 -7.10 -8.68 -5.78
C ARG A 8 -6.83 -7.40 -5.00
N SER A 9 -6.21 -6.42 -5.64
CA SER A 9 -5.98 -5.09 -5.08
C SER A 9 -7.28 -4.43 -4.67
N LEU A 10 -8.30 -4.48 -5.53
CA LEU A 10 -9.63 -3.92 -5.25
C LEU A 10 -10.30 -4.60 -4.04
N ALA A 11 -10.22 -5.93 -3.96
CA ALA A 11 -10.75 -6.67 -2.81
C ALA A 11 -10.08 -6.27 -1.49
N ASN A 12 -8.78 -5.96 -1.51
CA ASN A 12 -8.07 -5.45 -0.34
C ASN A 12 -8.45 -4.00 -0.03
N VAL A 13 -8.48 -3.11 -1.02
CA VAL A 13 -8.91 -1.71 -0.86
C VAL A 13 -10.30 -1.61 -0.21
N ASN A 14 -11.23 -2.49 -0.59
CA ASN A 14 -12.59 -2.49 -0.05
C ASN A 14 -12.68 -2.78 1.46
N LYS A 15 -11.62 -3.31 2.07
CA LYS A 15 -11.54 -3.59 3.52
C LYS A 15 -11.20 -2.35 4.36
N LEU A 16 -10.62 -1.31 3.74
CA LEU A 16 -10.18 -0.09 4.43
C LEU A 16 -11.36 0.68 5.07
N ALA A 17 -11.05 1.57 6.01
CA ALA A 17 -12.02 2.52 6.56
C ALA A 17 -12.47 3.52 5.48
N ASP A 18 -13.67 4.10 5.61
CA ASP A 18 -14.36 4.78 4.50
C ASP A 18 -13.56 5.88 3.81
N ASN A 19 -12.93 6.79 4.56
CA ASN A 19 -12.12 7.87 3.97
C ASN A 19 -10.88 7.33 3.25
N THR A 20 -10.15 6.40 3.89
CA THR A 20 -8.96 5.76 3.32
C THR A 20 -9.32 4.92 2.09
N LYS A 21 -10.44 4.20 2.13
CA LYS A 21 -10.99 3.42 1.02
C LYS A 21 -11.31 4.30 -0.18
N ALA A 22 -11.97 5.44 0.04
CA ALA A 22 -12.30 6.37 -1.03
C ALA A 22 -11.03 6.91 -1.72
N ALA A 23 -10.00 7.26 -0.95
CA ALA A 23 -8.72 7.71 -1.49
C ALA A 23 -7.95 6.58 -2.20
N ALA A 24 -7.85 5.39 -1.60
CA ALA A 24 -7.18 4.22 -2.15
C ALA A 24 -7.85 3.72 -3.44
N ARG A 25 -9.18 3.81 -3.54
CA ARG A 25 -9.91 3.48 -4.77
C ARG A 25 -9.54 4.41 -5.91
N LYS A 26 -9.52 5.73 -5.66
CA LYS A 26 -9.07 6.73 -6.65
C LYS A 26 -7.62 6.48 -7.08
N LEU A 27 -6.76 6.08 -6.14
CA LEU A 27 -5.36 5.76 -6.43
C LEU A 27 -5.24 4.53 -7.33
N LEU A 28 -5.92 3.43 -7.01
CA LEU A 28 -5.88 2.18 -7.79
C LEU A 28 -6.46 2.36 -9.20
N ASP A 29 -7.58 3.07 -9.33
CA ASP A 29 -8.19 3.34 -10.63
C ASP A 29 -7.27 4.25 -11.48
N TRP A 30 -6.62 5.24 -10.84
CA TRP A 30 -5.63 6.09 -11.52
C TRP A 30 -4.40 5.28 -11.97
N SER A 31 -3.87 4.39 -11.13
CA SER A 31 -2.67 3.61 -11.47
C SER A 31 -2.94 2.68 -12.65
N GLU A 32 -4.10 2.02 -12.65
CA GLU A 32 -4.57 1.16 -13.74
C GLU A 32 -4.67 1.93 -15.06
N ASN A 33 -5.33 3.09 -15.06
CA ASN A 33 -5.50 3.93 -16.24
C ASN A 33 -4.17 4.51 -16.78
N ASN A 34 -3.10 4.50 -15.98
CA ASN A 34 -1.77 4.99 -16.37
C ASN A 34 -0.76 3.86 -16.62
N GLY A 35 -1.20 2.60 -16.70
CA GLY A 35 -0.31 1.45 -16.93
C GLY A 35 0.70 1.23 -15.81
N ILE A 36 0.35 1.63 -14.59
CA ILE A 36 1.13 1.41 -13.38
C ILE A 36 0.45 0.27 -12.62
N GLU A 37 0.93 -0.94 -12.86
CA GLU A 37 0.42 -2.13 -12.20
C GLU A 37 0.97 -2.22 -10.78
N VAL A 38 0.06 -2.40 -9.82
CA VAL A 38 0.38 -2.54 -8.40
C VAL A 38 -0.48 -3.64 -7.77
N LEU A 39 0.10 -4.32 -6.79
CA LEU A 39 -0.65 -5.16 -5.87
C LEU A 39 -0.78 -4.40 -4.55
N ILE A 40 -2.01 -4.08 -4.14
CA ILE A 40 -2.31 -3.68 -2.76
C ILE A 40 -2.27 -4.97 -1.93
N TYR A 41 -1.20 -5.15 -1.15
CA TYR A 41 -0.83 -6.41 -0.51
C TYR A 41 -1.56 -6.60 0.82
N GLU A 42 -1.47 -5.62 1.72
CA GLU A 42 -2.07 -5.64 3.06
C GLU A 42 -2.87 -4.34 3.32
N THR A 43 -3.91 -4.41 4.14
CA THR A 43 -4.79 -3.27 4.47
C THR A 43 -5.25 -3.34 5.93
N ILE A 44 -5.82 -4.47 6.32
CA ILE A 44 -6.24 -4.75 7.71
C ILE A 44 -5.26 -5.71 8.37
N ARG A 45 -4.89 -5.38 9.61
CA ARG A 45 -4.05 -6.22 10.47
C ARG A 45 -4.77 -6.50 11.78
N THR A 46 -4.65 -7.71 12.31
CA THR A 46 -5.18 -8.04 13.65
C THR A 46 -4.22 -7.58 14.76
N LYS A 47 -4.73 -7.53 16.00
CA LYS A 47 -3.90 -7.18 17.15
C LYS A 47 -2.77 -8.21 17.37
N GLU A 48 -3.06 -9.48 17.15
CA GLU A 48 -2.11 -10.59 17.29
C GLU A 48 -1.00 -10.48 16.23
N GLN A 49 -1.36 -10.19 14.97
CA GLN A 49 -0.39 -9.94 13.91
C GLN A 49 0.50 -8.74 14.23
N GLN A 50 -0.08 -7.63 14.70
CA GLN A 50 0.71 -6.47 15.09
C GLN A 50 1.64 -6.76 16.28
N ALA A 51 1.18 -7.53 17.27
CA ALA A 51 2.01 -7.96 18.40
C ALA A 51 3.19 -8.83 17.93
N ALA A 52 2.95 -9.76 17.00
CA ALA A 52 4.03 -10.55 16.39
C ALA A 52 5.02 -9.66 15.62
N ASN A 53 4.56 -8.67 14.87
CA ASN A 53 5.44 -7.73 14.16
C ASN A 53 6.31 -6.91 15.12
N VAL A 54 5.75 -6.48 16.26
CA VAL A 54 6.53 -5.79 17.30
C VAL A 54 7.57 -6.72 17.92
N ALA A 55 7.17 -7.95 18.28
CA ALA A 55 8.08 -8.94 18.86
C ALA A 55 9.24 -9.31 17.92
N ASN A 56 8.98 -9.35 16.61
CA ASN A 56 9.97 -9.67 15.58
C ASN A 56 10.76 -8.43 15.08
N GLY A 57 10.50 -7.24 15.63
CA GLY A 57 11.19 -6.00 15.23
C GLY A 57 10.73 -5.42 13.88
N ALA A 58 9.74 -6.02 13.23
CA ALA A 58 9.12 -5.49 12.00
C ALA A 58 8.21 -4.27 12.25
N SER A 59 7.88 -3.97 13.51
CA SER A 59 7.23 -2.73 13.90
C SER A 59 7.77 -2.22 15.23
N GLN A 60 7.83 -0.91 15.40
CA GLN A 60 8.34 -0.29 16.63
C GLN A 60 7.28 -0.16 17.73
N THR A 61 5.99 -0.31 17.41
CA THR A 61 4.90 -0.01 18.34
C THR A 61 3.63 -0.79 18.01
N MET A 62 2.77 -0.99 19.01
CA MET A 62 1.42 -1.52 18.82
C MET A 62 0.46 -0.51 18.16
N ARG A 63 0.85 0.76 18.04
CA ARG A 63 0.05 1.80 17.39
C ARG A 63 0.23 1.74 15.88
N SER A 64 -0.58 0.92 15.20
CA SER A 64 -0.55 0.77 13.74
C SER A 64 -1.87 1.21 13.09
N TYR A 65 -1.76 1.96 12.00
CA TYR A 65 -2.91 2.38 11.19
C TYR A 65 -3.62 1.21 10.49
N HIS A 66 -2.95 0.07 10.28
CA HIS A 66 -3.61 -1.14 9.76
C HIS A 66 -4.62 -1.74 10.74
N LEU A 67 -4.47 -1.49 12.05
CA LEU A 67 -5.44 -1.94 13.06
C LEU A 67 -6.79 -1.20 12.94
N VAL A 68 -6.76 0.00 12.36
CA VAL A 68 -7.95 0.86 12.18
C VAL A 68 -8.30 1.07 10.70
N GLY A 69 -7.67 0.30 9.80
CA GLY A 69 -7.94 0.34 8.36
C GLY A 69 -7.60 1.67 7.68
N GLN A 70 -6.61 2.39 8.20
CA GLN A 70 -6.17 3.68 7.65
C GLN A 70 -4.82 3.63 6.93
N ALA A 71 -4.23 2.43 6.77
CA ALA A 71 -3.01 2.21 6.00
C ALA A 71 -3.18 1.05 5.02
N LEU A 72 -2.35 1.04 3.98
CA LEU A 72 -2.22 -0.04 3.02
C LEU A 72 -0.75 -0.22 2.68
N ASP A 73 -0.37 -1.47 2.43
CA ASP A 73 0.94 -1.82 1.91
C ASP A 73 0.78 -2.15 0.42
N TYR A 74 1.67 -1.67 -0.44
CA TYR A 74 1.66 -1.98 -1.86
C TYR A 74 2.99 -2.54 -2.35
N VAL A 75 2.95 -3.21 -3.50
CA VAL A 75 4.15 -3.63 -4.24
C VAL A 75 3.94 -3.40 -5.73
N MET A 76 5.00 -2.98 -6.41
CA MET A 76 4.96 -2.80 -7.86
C MET A 76 4.79 -4.15 -8.55
N ALA A 77 4.04 -4.19 -9.64
CA ALA A 77 3.80 -5.42 -10.40
C ALA A 77 4.04 -5.24 -11.89
N LYS A 78 4.16 -6.39 -12.57
CA LYS A 78 4.10 -6.50 -14.04
C LYS A 78 3.58 -7.89 -14.38
N GLY A 79 2.31 -7.97 -14.78
CA GLY A 79 1.62 -9.25 -14.93
C GLY A 79 1.63 -10.04 -13.62
N LYS A 80 2.12 -11.28 -13.65
CA LYS A 80 2.16 -12.18 -12.47
C LYS A 80 3.36 -11.94 -11.55
N THR A 81 4.27 -11.04 -11.91
CA THR A 81 5.49 -10.77 -11.14
C THR A 81 5.31 -9.53 -10.28
N VAL A 82 5.78 -9.61 -9.03
CA VAL A 82 5.87 -8.47 -8.11
C VAL A 82 7.33 -8.09 -7.89
N ASP A 83 7.59 -6.81 -7.65
CA ASP A 83 8.92 -6.26 -7.42
C ASP A 83 8.92 -5.38 -6.16
N TRP A 84 9.46 -5.94 -5.07
CA TRP A 84 9.64 -5.28 -3.77
C TRP A 84 10.82 -4.30 -3.72
N GLY A 85 11.59 -4.14 -4.81
CA GLY A 85 12.67 -3.16 -4.93
C GLY A 85 12.30 -1.91 -5.73
N ALA A 86 11.17 -1.94 -6.47
CA ALA A 86 10.84 -0.94 -7.47
C ALA A 86 10.15 0.34 -6.96
N TYR A 87 10.09 0.58 -5.65
CA TYR A 87 9.44 1.76 -5.07
C TYR A 87 10.00 3.09 -5.60
N ARG A 88 11.31 3.15 -5.85
CA ARG A 88 12.00 4.34 -6.38
C ARG A 88 12.20 4.31 -7.90
N SER A 89 11.60 3.36 -8.60
CA SER A 89 11.50 3.39 -10.07
C SER A 89 10.65 4.58 -10.53
N ASP A 90 10.70 4.91 -11.82
CA ASP A 90 9.87 6.01 -12.36
C ASP A 90 8.37 5.78 -12.15
N LYS A 91 7.90 4.53 -12.28
CA LYS A 91 6.50 4.18 -12.01
C LYS A 91 6.19 4.22 -10.51
N GLY A 92 7.10 3.72 -9.67
CA GLY A 92 6.95 3.76 -8.21
C GLY A 92 6.85 5.20 -7.68
N LYS A 93 7.74 6.09 -8.13
CA LYS A 93 7.71 7.52 -7.79
C LYS A 93 6.39 8.19 -8.23
N LYS A 94 5.89 7.87 -9.43
CA LYS A 94 4.60 8.39 -9.92
C LYS A 94 3.44 7.90 -9.07
N PHE A 95 3.44 6.63 -8.68
CA PHE A 95 2.42 6.06 -7.79
C PHE A 95 2.42 6.75 -6.42
N VAL A 96 3.57 6.86 -5.76
CA VAL A 96 3.71 7.55 -4.47
C VAL A 96 3.30 9.02 -4.57
N ALA A 97 3.74 9.73 -5.61
CA ALA A 97 3.35 11.13 -5.82
C ALA A 97 1.83 11.28 -5.95
N LYS A 98 1.17 10.36 -6.66
CA LYS A 98 -0.29 10.35 -6.73
C LYS A 98 -0.92 10.06 -5.37
N ALA A 99 -0.43 9.07 -4.63
CA ALA A 99 -0.93 8.73 -3.30
C ALA A 99 -0.86 9.96 -2.36
N LYS A 100 0.28 10.65 -2.35
CA LYS A 100 0.45 11.90 -1.59
C LYS A 100 -0.54 12.99 -1.98
N SER A 101 -0.80 13.17 -3.27
CA SER A 101 -1.81 14.13 -3.74
C SER A 101 -3.24 13.80 -3.27
N LEU A 102 -3.48 12.56 -2.84
CA LEU A 102 -4.76 12.08 -2.30
C LEU A 102 -4.80 12.09 -0.75
N GLY A 103 -3.75 12.60 -0.10
CA GLY A 103 -3.67 12.75 1.35
C GLY A 103 -2.96 11.61 2.08
N PHE A 104 -2.32 10.67 1.38
CA PHE A 104 -1.47 9.66 2.02
C PHE A 104 -0.09 10.22 2.37
N GLU A 105 0.48 9.72 3.46
CA GLU A 105 1.92 9.78 3.69
C GLU A 105 2.57 8.48 3.22
N TRP A 106 3.87 8.51 2.96
CA TRP A 106 4.62 7.32 2.54
C TRP A 106 5.81 7.07 3.47
N GLY A 107 5.89 5.87 4.04
CA GLY A 107 6.96 5.50 4.96
C GLY A 107 8.36 5.51 4.33
N GLY A 108 8.44 5.42 3.01
CA GLY A 108 9.69 5.53 2.26
C GLY A 108 10.34 6.92 2.34
N ASP A 109 9.65 7.94 2.84
CA ASP A 109 10.23 9.27 3.11
C ASP A 109 10.70 9.45 4.56
N TRP A 110 10.42 8.51 5.46
CA TRP A 110 10.81 8.64 6.86
C TRP A 110 12.35 8.57 6.99
N SER A 111 12.93 9.38 7.87
CA SER A 111 14.39 9.47 8.05
C SER A 111 15.00 8.37 8.93
N GLY A 112 14.17 7.62 9.64
CA GLY A 112 14.59 6.57 10.57
C GLY A 112 14.17 5.18 10.08
N PHE A 113 13.02 4.72 10.57
CA PHE A 113 12.45 3.41 10.21
C PHE A 113 11.80 3.48 8.82
N VAL A 114 12.59 3.43 7.74
CA VAL A 114 12.08 3.50 6.37
C VAL A 114 11.18 2.29 6.07
N ASP A 115 9.92 2.56 5.74
CA ASP A 115 8.92 1.54 5.39
C ASP A 115 8.36 1.81 3.99
N ASN A 116 8.84 1.05 2.99
CA ASN A 116 8.54 1.35 1.58
C ASN A 116 7.20 0.82 1.05
N PRO A 117 6.69 -0.36 1.46
CA PRO A 117 5.34 -0.78 1.10
C PRO A 117 4.28 0.23 1.53
#